data_AF-A0A246S1V8-F1
#
_entry.id   AF-A0A246S1V8-F1
#
_cell.length_a   1.000
_cell.length_b   1.000
_cell.length_c   1.000
_cell.angle_alpha   90.00
_cell.angle_beta   90.00
_cell.angle_gamma   90.00
#
_symmetry.space_group_name_H-M   'P 1'
#
loop_
_entity.id
_entity.type
_entity.pdbx_description
1 polymer ?
#
loop_
_entity_poly.entity_id
_entity_poly.type
_entity_poly.pdbx_seq_one_letter_code
_entity_poly.pdbx_strand_id
1 'polypeptide(L)'
;MLTKVGLIIVGVLVIAVIMQYQYTSHLKEMVAIERQAAENARQRTQEARQQTLEALGELETAERRRRLAEADIKALQEELAEQAEDYNILRQRIQRSPASDDGPVAPVLRSTLESLP
;
A
#
# COMPACT_ATOMS: atom_id res chain seq x y z
N MET A 1 -33.15 -58.48 52.39
CA MET A 1 -32.84 -58.48 50.93
C MET A 1 -33.13 -57.13 50.26
N LEU A 2 -34.20 -56.42 50.64
CA LEU A 2 -34.52 -55.08 50.10
C LEU A 2 -33.39 -54.03 50.23
N THR A 3 -32.65 -54.02 51.35
CA THR A 3 -31.57 -53.05 51.60
C THR A 3 -30.38 -53.19 50.65
N LYS A 4 -30.07 -54.41 50.19
CA LYS A 4 -28.99 -54.66 49.21
C LYS A 4 -29.38 -54.21 47.80
N VAL A 5 -30.65 -54.37 47.43
CA VAL A 5 -31.18 -53.94 46.13
C VAL A 5 -31.22 -52.41 46.04
N GLY A 6 -31.60 -51.72 47.12
CA GLY A 6 -31.58 -50.25 47.18
C GLY A 6 -30.19 -49.65 46.98
N LEU A 7 -29.15 -50.24 47.57
CA LEU A 7 -27.77 -49.78 47.40
C LEU A 7 -27.26 -49.94 45.96
N ILE A 8 -27.65 -51.01 45.27
CA ILE A 8 -27.28 -51.23 43.87
C ILE A 8 -27.93 -50.17 42.97
N ILE A 9 -29.21 -49.86 43.19
CA ILE A 9 -29.94 -48.84 42.41
C ILE A 9 -29.32 -47.46 42.61
N VAL A 10 -28.98 -47.09 43.84
CA VAL A 10 -28.30 -45.81 44.13
C VAL A 10 -26.92 -45.75 43.47
N GLY A 11 -26.16 -46.85 43.50
CA GLY A 11 -24.86 -46.93 42.82
C GLY A 11 -24.97 -46.70 41.31
N VAL A 12 -25.94 -47.32 40.66
CA VAL A 12 -26.21 -47.13 39.21
C VAL A 12 -26.61 -45.68 38.91
N LEU A 13 -27.47 -45.08 39.75
CA LEU A 13 -27.89 -43.68 39.59
C LEU A 13 -26.72 -42.70 39.70
N VAL A 14 -25.83 -42.91 40.66
CA VAL A 14 -24.63 -42.07 40.82
C VAL A 14 -23.71 -42.18 39.60
N ILE A 15 -23.50 -43.39 39.07
CA ILE A 15 -22.68 -43.60 37.86
C ILE A 15 -23.33 -42.92 36.66
N ALA A 16 -24.65 -43.00 36.49
CA ALA A 16 -25.37 -42.34 35.41
C ALA A 16 -25.23 -40.81 35.47
N VAL A 17 -25.34 -40.22 36.66
CA VAL A 17 -25.15 -38.77 36.86
C VAL A 17 -23.70 -38.35 36.54
N ILE A 18 -22.71 -39.13 36.96
CA ILE A 18 -21.29 -38.86 36.65
C ILE A 18 -21.05 -38.92 35.13
N MET A 19 -21.59 -39.92 34.43
CA MET A 19 -21.47 -40.03 32.98
C MET A 19 -22.16 -38.86 32.26
N GLN A 20 -23.35 -38.45 32.71
CA GLN A 20 -24.06 -37.29 32.14
C GLN A 20 -23.28 -35.99 32.36
N TYR A 21 -22.67 -35.83 33.53
CA TYR A 21 -21.84 -34.67 33.84
C TYR A 21 -20.58 -34.62 32.95
N GLN A 22 -19.90 -35.75 32.75
CA GLN A 22 -18.74 -35.82 31.86
C GLN A 22 -19.13 -35.54 30.40
N TYR A 23 -20.22 -36.13 29.92
CA TYR A 23 -20.70 -35.91 28.56
C TYR A 23 -21.03 -34.43 28.30
N THR A 24 -21.81 -33.81 29.19
CA THR A 24 -22.17 -32.39 29.05
C THR A 24 -20.95 -31.46 29.18
N SER A 25 -19.97 -31.82 30.00
CA SER A 25 -18.71 -31.05 30.12
C SER A 25 -17.89 -31.13 28.83
N HIS A 26 -17.77 -32.32 28.23
CA HIS A 26 -17.07 -32.51 26.96
C HIS A 26 -17.75 -31.77 25.81
N LEU A 27 -19.09 -31.76 25.74
CA LEU A 27 -19.81 -30.98 24.72
C LEU A 27 -19.58 -29.47 24.89
N LYS A 28 -19.57 -28.97 26.13
CA LYS A 28 -19.28 -27.55 26.41
C LYS A 28 -17.88 -27.17 25.97
N GLU A 29 -16.91 -28.04 26.21
CA GLU A 29 -15.51 -27.83 25.80
C GLU A 29 -15.39 -27.79 24.27
N MET A 30 -16.00 -28.74 23.55
CA MET A 30 -16.00 -28.72 22.07
C MET A 30 -16.63 -27.43 21.52
N VAL A 31 -17.79 -27.02 22.05
CA VAL A 31 -18.46 -25.78 21.63
C VAL A 31 -17.61 -24.54 21.94
N ALA A 32 -16.89 -24.53 23.06
CA ALA A 32 -15.97 -23.45 23.39
C ALA A 32 -14.80 -23.37 22.40
N ILE A 33 -14.23 -24.52 22.02
CA ILE A 33 -13.15 -24.60 21.01
C ILE A 33 -13.65 -24.12 19.65
N GLU A 34 -14.82 -24.55 19.20
CA GLU A 34 -15.39 -24.10 17.93
C GLU A 34 -15.69 -22.60 17.91
N ARG A 35 -16.24 -22.07 19.01
CA ARG A 35 -16.48 -20.62 19.15
C ARG A 35 -15.18 -19.85 19.10
N GLN A 36 -14.16 -20.29 19.82
CA GLN A 36 -12.86 -19.66 19.81
C GLN A 36 -12.20 -19.72 18.42
N ALA A 37 -12.33 -20.84 17.70
CA ALA A 37 -11.85 -20.96 16.33
C ALA A 37 -12.60 -20.00 15.38
N ALA A 38 -13.92 -19.86 15.53
CA ALA A 38 -14.73 -18.94 14.74
C ALA A 38 -14.40 -17.47 15.05
N GLU A 39 -14.17 -17.12 16.32
CA GLU A 39 -13.73 -15.78 16.73
C GLU A 39 -12.35 -15.46 16.17
N ASN A 40 -11.39 -16.38 16.29
CA ASN A 40 -10.06 -16.22 15.72
C ASN A 40 -10.10 -16.07 14.19
N ALA A 41 -10.95 -16.84 13.50
CA ALA A 41 -11.12 -16.72 12.05
C ALA A 41 -11.72 -15.36 11.65
N ARG A 42 -12.68 -14.85 12.43
CA ARG A 42 -13.26 -13.52 12.23
C ARG A 42 -12.24 -12.42 12.48
N GLN A 43 -11.47 -12.51 13.55
CA GLN A 43 -10.40 -11.55 13.86
C GLN A 43 -9.38 -11.50 12.73
N ARG A 44 -8.87 -12.65 12.27
CA ARG A 44 -7.94 -12.71 11.13
C ARG A 44 -8.53 -12.12 9.85
N THR A 45 -9.81 -12.36 9.60
CA THR A 45 -10.50 -11.79 8.43
C THR A 45 -10.63 -10.28 8.55
N GLN A 46 -10.90 -9.76 9.75
CA GLN A 46 -10.96 -8.31 10.02
C GLN A 46 -9.59 -7.67 9.86
N GLU A 47 -8.54 -8.28 10.43
CA GLU A 47 -7.16 -7.83 10.28
C GLU A 47 -6.73 -7.82 8.81
N ALA A 48 -6.98 -8.90 8.07
CA ALA A 48 -6.66 -8.98 6.64
C ALA A 48 -7.43 -7.92 5.83
N ARG A 49 -8.70 -7.68 6.17
CA ARG A 49 -9.50 -6.64 5.52
C ARG A 49 -8.96 -5.25 5.81
N GLN A 50 -8.55 -4.99 7.04
CA GLN A 50 -7.95 -3.71 7.43
C GLN A 50 -6.62 -3.48 6.69
N GLN A 51 -5.73 -4.47 6.69
CA GLN A 51 -4.46 -4.41 5.94
C GLN A 51 -4.69 -4.17 4.44
N THR A 52 -5.72 -4.80 3.86
CA THR A 52 -6.07 -4.60 2.45
C THR A 52 -6.54 -3.16 2.19
N LEU A 53 -7.35 -2.59 3.09
CA LEU A 53 -7.82 -1.20 2.95
C LEU A 53 -6.66 -0.20 3.11
N GLU A 54 -5.75 -0.45 4.04
CA GLU A 54 -4.54 0.36 4.23
C GLU A 54 -3.65 0.31 2.97
N ALA A 55 -3.39 -0.90 2.45
CA ALA A 55 -2.61 -1.08 1.22
C ALA A 55 -3.25 -0.41 -0.01
N LEU A 56 -4.59 -0.45 -0.13
CA LEU A 56 -5.31 0.25 -1.20
C LEU A 56 -5.17 1.78 -1.07
N GLY A 57 -5.22 2.31 0.15
CA GLY A 57 -5.02 3.74 0.40
C GLY A 57 -3.60 4.21 0.07
N GLU A 58 -2.60 3.40 0.41
CA GLU A 58 -1.20 3.65 0.03
C GLU A 58 -1.02 3.63 -1.49
N LEU A 59 -1.62 2.65 -2.17
CA LEU A 59 -1.57 2.53 -3.63
C LEU A 59 -2.21 3.75 -4.31
N GLU A 60 -3.39 4.17 -3.88
CA GLU A 60 -4.05 5.36 -4.43
C GLU A 60 -3.19 6.62 -4.24
N THR A 61 -2.56 6.75 -3.07
CA THR A 61 -1.65 7.87 -2.77
C THR A 61 -0.44 7.85 -3.69
N ALA A 62 0.16 6.68 -3.90
CA ALA A 62 1.30 6.50 -4.79
C ALA A 62 0.93 6.81 -6.25
N GLU A 63 -0.22 6.33 -6.73
CA GLU A 63 -0.72 6.65 -8.08
C GLU A 63 -0.99 8.15 -8.26
N ARG A 64 -1.54 8.81 -7.23
CA ARG A 64 -1.75 10.27 -7.28
C ARG A 64 -0.43 11.02 -7.38
N ARG A 65 0.57 10.66 -6.56
CA ARG A 65 1.91 11.25 -6.62
C ARG A 65 2.58 11.01 -7.97
N ARG A 66 2.45 9.81 -8.52
CA ARG A 66 2.97 9.47 -9.84
C ARG A 66 2.36 10.35 -10.93
N ARG A 67 1.04 10.50 -10.96
CA ARG A 67 0.35 11.36 -11.95
C ARG A 67 0.78 12.82 -11.86
N LEU A 68 0.96 13.33 -10.64
CA LEU A 68 1.48 14.69 -10.44
C LEU A 68 2.91 14.83 -10.98
N ALA A 69 3.79 13.89 -10.65
CA ALA A 69 5.16 13.90 -11.14
C ALA A 69 5.23 13.77 -12.68
N GLU A 70 4.38 12.94 -13.29
CA GLU A 70 4.29 12.84 -14.76
C GLU A 70 3.82 14.16 -15.39
N ALA A 71 2.88 14.87 -14.76
CA ALA A 71 2.44 16.19 -15.20
C ALA A 71 3.55 17.24 -15.08
N ASP A 72 4.29 17.25 -13.96
CA ASP A 72 5.41 18.16 -13.73
C ASP A 72 6.54 17.91 -14.73
N ILE A 73 6.87 16.64 -15.02
CA ILE A 73 7.87 16.28 -16.03
C ILE A 73 7.44 16.80 -17.40
N LYS A 74 6.15 16.64 -17.76
CA LYS A 74 5.65 17.14 -19.04
C LYS A 74 5.74 18.66 -19.13
N ALA A 75 5.37 19.37 -18.06
CA ALA A 75 5.49 20.83 -18.01
C ALA A 75 6.94 21.30 -18.17
N LEU A 76 7.89 20.63 -17.48
CA LEU A 76 9.31 20.92 -17.62
C LEU A 76 9.84 20.62 -19.02
N GLN A 77 9.35 19.57 -19.68
CA GLN A 77 9.73 19.27 -21.06
C GLN A 77 9.22 20.33 -22.04
N GLU A 78 8.01 20.85 -21.82
CA GLU A 78 7.44 21.94 -22.62
C GLU A 78 8.26 23.24 -22.43
N GLU A 79 8.59 23.60 -21.18
CA GLU A 79 9.42 24.77 -20.88
C GLU A 79 10.83 24.67 -21.49
N LEU A 80 11.46 23.49 -21.40
CA LEU A 80 12.77 23.26 -22.02
C LEU A 80 12.72 23.32 -23.55
N ALA A 81 11.61 22.87 -24.17
CA ALA A 81 11.43 22.96 -25.61
C ALA A 81 11.28 24.42 -26.06
N GLU A 82 10.50 25.22 -25.33
CA GLU A 82 10.35 26.67 -25.58
C GLU A 82 11.70 27.37 -25.43
N GLN A 83 12.44 27.10 -24.35
CA GLN A 83 13.76 27.69 -24.12
C GLN A 83 14.77 27.30 -25.21
N ALA A 84 14.72 26.06 -25.70
CA ALA A 84 15.56 25.60 -26.79
C ALA A 84 15.24 26.31 -28.12
N GLU A 85 13.95 26.57 -28.40
CA GLU A 85 13.53 27.34 -29.57
C GLU A 85 14.02 28.79 -29.48
N ASP A 86 13.82 29.45 -28.34
CA ASP A 86 14.31 30.81 -28.08
C ASP A 86 15.83 30.90 -28.24
N TYR A 87 16.57 29.93 -27.70
CA TYR A 87 18.01 29.87 -27.85
C TYR A 87 18.42 29.71 -29.31
N ASN A 88 17.73 28.86 -30.08
CA ASN A 88 18.00 28.69 -31.51
C ASN A 88 17.73 29.96 -32.30
N ILE A 89 16.64 30.69 -32.00
CA ILE A 89 16.34 31.99 -32.63
C ILE A 89 17.44 33.01 -32.30
N LEU A 90 17.85 33.09 -31.03
CA LEU A 90 18.92 33.98 -30.59
C LEU A 90 20.24 33.65 -31.28
N ARG A 91 20.60 32.36 -31.35
CA ARG A 91 21.81 31.88 -32.04
C ARG A 91 21.80 32.24 -33.52
N GLN A 92 20.67 32.05 -34.22
CA GLN A 92 20.53 32.45 -35.62
C GLN A 92 20.65 33.98 -35.80
N ARG A 93 20.09 34.77 -34.89
CA ARG A 93 20.22 36.24 -34.93
C ARG A 93 21.68 36.65 -34.76
N ILE A 94 22.38 36.08 -33.77
CA ILE A 94 23.81 36.35 -33.55
C ILE A 94 24.63 35.98 -34.78
N GLN A 95 24.38 34.83 -35.43
CA GLN A 95 25.10 34.43 -36.64
C GLN A 95 24.83 35.35 -37.85
N ARG A 96 23.65 35.95 -37.93
CA ARG A 96 23.28 36.86 -39.04
C ARG A 96 23.76 38.30 -38.81
N SER A 97 24.05 38.71 -37.58
CA SER A 97 24.58 40.05 -37.30
C SER A 97 25.99 40.22 -37.88
N PRO A 98 26.29 41.32 -38.58
CA PRO A 98 27.63 41.54 -39.13
C PRO A 98 28.66 41.74 -38.01
N ALA A 99 29.87 41.24 -38.22
CA ALA A 99 30.97 41.36 -37.25
C ALA A 99 31.38 42.83 -36.95
N SER A 100 30.93 43.79 -37.76
CA SER A 100 31.12 45.22 -37.51
C SER A 100 30.28 45.75 -36.34
N ASP A 101 29.20 45.06 -35.96
CA ASP A 101 28.33 45.43 -34.83
C ASP A 101 28.81 44.81 -33.51
N ASP A 102 29.87 44.00 -33.54
CA ASP A 102 30.46 43.40 -32.35
C ASP A 102 31.34 44.42 -31.61
N GLY A 103 30.90 44.84 -30.41
CA GLY A 103 31.76 45.59 -29.49
C GLY A 103 32.98 44.77 -29.05
N PRO A 104 33.98 45.37 -28.39
CA PRO A 104 35.30 44.74 -28.15
C PRO A 104 35.29 43.38 -27.41
N VAL A 105 34.19 43.02 -26.73
CA VAL A 105 34.04 41.75 -25.98
C VAL A 105 33.12 40.74 -26.68
N ALA A 106 32.36 41.17 -27.69
CA ALA A 106 31.37 40.35 -28.40
C ALA A 106 31.98 39.22 -29.27
N PRO A 107 33.17 39.35 -29.89
CA PRO A 107 33.76 38.26 -30.68
C PRO A 107 34.07 37.01 -29.86
N VAL A 108 34.54 37.19 -28.62
CA VAL A 108 34.84 36.07 -27.70
C VAL A 108 33.54 35.38 -27.28
N LEU A 109 32.49 36.16 -26.99
CA LEU A 109 31.16 35.64 -26.63
C LEU A 109 30.49 34.93 -27.81
N ARG A 110 30.61 35.46 -29.04
CA ARG A 110 30.13 34.80 -30.25
C ARG A 110 30.85 33.47 -30.47
N SER A 111 32.18 33.42 -30.34
CA SER A 111 32.93 32.17 -30.54
C SER A 111 32.58 31.11 -29.49
N THR A 112 32.30 31.51 -28.24
CA THR A 112 31.86 30.57 -27.19
C THR A 112 30.45 30.05 -27.46
N LEU A 113 29.52 30.89 -27.91
CA LEU A 113 28.15 30.48 -28.24
C LEU A 113 28.07 29.62 -29.51
N GLU A 114 28.94 29.87 -30.49
CA GLU A 114 29.01 29.07 -31.72
C GLU A 114 29.65 27.68 -31.50
N SER A 115 30.52 27.54 -30.50
CA SER A 115 31.24 26.29 -30.17
C SER A 115 30.50 25.37 -29.19
N LEU A 116 29.33 25.78 -28.68
CA LEU A 116 28.45 24.90 -27.92
C LEU A 116 27.81 23.84 -28.84
N PRO A 117 27.80 22.55 -28.45
CA PRO A 117 27.27 21.45 -29.25
C PRO A 117 25.76 21.55 -29.49
#